data_AF-A0A0U3RUY8-F1
#
_entry.id   AF-A0A0U3RUY8-F1
#
_cell.length_a   1.000
_cell.length_b   1.000
_cell.length_c   1.000
_cell.angle_alpha   90.00
_cell.angle_beta   90.00
_cell.angle_gamma   90.00
#
_symmetry.space_group_name_H-M   'P 1'
#
loop_
_entity.id
_entity.type
_entity.pdbx_description
1 polymer ?
#
loop_
_entity_poly.entity_id
_entity_poly.type
_entity_poly.pdbx_seq_one_letter_code
_entity_poly.pdbx_strand_id
1 'polypeptide(L)'
;MRIGPATPPLVGDTNIFDFPEMWINRNVEDILEYRWSLITGIKIANVKKPEDKLIEELRLLAMSSKPVDIELALKKPPRLFMTFSEQEPPQGPRSPLANMKVIGNPSIPRPVEKAHDDTDLPAFEAVVSLYESGLPVSYIQKIFSTGALGIKKQRRLVPTRWSITAVDSMLCKKLIREIKEYNPLNDILVFRYRVHENLFIAILYPAKWSYEWMEAWWPGSTWNPGVGKVVVEGDYEDYHGRTSYPSIGGCYYASMLATLEYLKRIKRQATAILLREIYPGFRIPVGVWFVRESVRAMFNSPPLLKTDSLGEVLEFLEKETKLGSNKWFSSSVLLRRIRFTRAIYDFLKKD
;
A
#
# COMPACT_ATOMS: atom_id res chain seq x y z
N MET A 1 16.15 -5.10 16.33
CA MET A 1 15.05 -5.49 15.41
C MET A 1 15.13 -6.98 15.16
N ARG A 2 13.99 -7.66 14.97
CA ARG A 2 13.94 -9.06 14.55
C ARG A 2 14.07 -9.11 13.02
N ILE A 3 15.03 -9.89 12.52
CA ILE A 3 15.28 -10.10 11.09
C ILE A 3 15.34 -11.58 10.78
N GLY A 4 15.07 -11.96 9.54
CA GLY A 4 15.03 -13.37 9.16
C GLY A 4 14.50 -13.61 7.76
N PRO A 5 14.94 -14.67 7.07
CA PRO A 5 14.29 -15.10 5.84
C PRO A 5 12.99 -15.83 6.20
N ALA A 6 12.05 -15.82 5.26
CA ALA A 6 10.84 -16.63 5.31
C ALA A 6 10.87 -17.56 4.10
N THR A 7 10.78 -18.87 4.32
CA THR A 7 10.87 -19.88 3.25
C THR A 7 9.83 -20.98 3.46
N PRO A 8 9.15 -21.46 2.41
CA PRO A 8 8.28 -22.61 2.54
C PRO A 8 9.11 -23.91 2.60
N PRO A 9 8.58 -25.00 3.16
CA PRO A 9 9.20 -26.33 3.12
C PRO A 9 8.94 -27.01 1.75
N LEU A 10 9.10 -26.28 0.65
CA LEU A 10 8.81 -26.71 -0.72
C LEU A 10 9.98 -26.36 -1.63
N VAL A 11 10.22 -27.18 -2.65
CA VAL A 11 11.20 -26.94 -3.71
C VAL A 11 10.45 -26.61 -5.00
N GLY A 12 10.84 -25.53 -5.67
CA GLY A 12 10.22 -25.09 -6.93
C GLY A 12 9.97 -23.58 -6.97
N ASP A 13 9.07 -23.15 -7.85
CA ASP A 13 8.69 -21.73 -7.96
C ASP A 13 7.76 -21.33 -6.81
N THR A 14 8.29 -20.57 -5.85
CA THR A 14 7.55 -20.04 -4.70
C THR A 14 7.24 -18.55 -4.82
N ASN A 15 7.32 -17.96 -6.02
CA ASN A 15 7.07 -16.52 -6.24
C ASN A 15 5.72 -16.08 -5.67
N ILE A 16 4.68 -16.89 -5.89
CA ILE A 16 3.32 -16.59 -5.46
C ILE A 16 3.20 -16.43 -3.93
N PHE A 17 4.18 -16.88 -3.13
CA PHE A 17 4.10 -16.84 -1.67
C PHE A 17 4.46 -15.46 -1.08
N ASP A 18 5.10 -14.60 -1.88
CA ASP A 18 5.58 -13.29 -1.43
C ASP A 18 5.52 -12.23 -2.56
N PHE A 19 4.45 -12.30 -3.37
CA PHE A 19 4.20 -11.40 -4.51
C PHE A 19 2.74 -10.88 -4.52
N PRO A 20 2.44 -9.83 -3.74
CA PRO A 20 1.09 -9.29 -3.56
C PRO A 20 0.38 -8.85 -4.83
N GLU A 21 1.12 -8.39 -5.84
CA GLU A 21 0.58 -7.97 -7.14
C GLU A 21 -0.17 -9.11 -7.86
N MET A 22 0.05 -10.39 -7.50
CA MET A 22 -0.68 -11.56 -8.03
C MET A 22 -1.81 -12.06 -7.13
N TRP A 23 -2.02 -11.48 -5.95
CA TRP A 23 -2.98 -11.98 -4.96
C TRP A 23 -4.40 -11.43 -5.12
N ILE A 24 -4.60 -10.34 -5.87
CA ILE A 24 -5.90 -9.65 -5.93
C ILE A 24 -7.07 -10.53 -6.41
N ASN A 25 -6.78 -11.53 -7.25
CA ASN A 25 -7.78 -12.46 -7.78
C ASN A 25 -7.75 -13.83 -7.06
N ARG A 26 -7.11 -13.92 -5.90
CA ARG A 26 -7.02 -15.15 -5.08
C ARG A 26 -7.94 -15.05 -3.88
N ASN A 27 -8.34 -16.19 -3.36
CA ASN A 27 -9.12 -16.20 -2.12
C ASN A 27 -8.23 -15.80 -0.95
N VAL A 28 -8.83 -15.20 0.08
CA VAL A 28 -8.10 -14.79 1.29
C VAL A 28 -7.50 -16.02 1.98
N GLU A 29 -8.20 -17.15 1.93
CA GLU A 29 -7.76 -18.44 2.42
C GLU A 29 -6.48 -18.92 1.74
N ASP A 30 -6.39 -18.82 0.40
CA ASP A 30 -5.18 -19.20 -0.34
C ASP A 30 -3.99 -18.32 0.07
N ILE A 31 -4.23 -17.01 0.23
CA ILE A 31 -3.19 -16.06 0.65
C ILE A 31 -2.70 -16.42 2.05
N LEU A 32 -3.60 -16.76 2.97
CA LEU A 32 -3.24 -17.20 4.30
C LEU A 32 -2.44 -18.50 4.26
N GLU A 33 -2.82 -19.47 3.43
CA GLU A 33 -2.08 -20.70 3.23
C GLU A 33 -0.65 -20.43 2.73
N TYR A 34 -0.50 -19.58 1.71
CA TYR A 34 0.82 -19.16 1.23
C TYR A 34 1.65 -18.57 2.37
N ARG A 35 1.09 -17.63 3.13
CA ARG A 35 1.81 -16.96 4.22
C ARG A 35 2.11 -17.88 5.41
N TRP A 36 1.25 -18.85 5.70
CA TRP A 36 1.42 -19.80 6.79
C TRP A 36 2.39 -20.93 6.49
N SER A 37 2.54 -21.29 5.22
CA SER A 37 3.56 -22.25 4.82
C SER A 37 4.99 -21.71 5.01
N LEU A 38 5.16 -20.38 5.08
CA LEU A 38 6.46 -19.73 5.23
C LEU A 38 7.01 -19.83 6.66
N ILE A 39 8.05 -20.63 6.83
CA ILE A 39 8.79 -20.75 8.08
C ILE A 39 9.81 -19.62 8.15
N THR A 40 9.73 -18.81 9.21
CA THR A 40 10.61 -17.65 9.39
C THR A 40 11.67 -17.90 10.47
N GLY A 41 12.94 -17.83 10.10
CA GLY A 41 14.06 -17.94 11.02
C GLY A 41 14.47 -16.59 11.59
N ILE A 42 14.34 -16.36 12.90
CA ILE A 42 14.51 -15.04 13.52
C ILE A 42 15.85 -14.88 14.23
N LYS A 43 16.57 -13.80 13.94
CA LYS A 43 17.72 -13.28 14.71
C LYS A 43 17.46 -11.83 15.13
N ILE A 44 18.00 -11.42 16.28
CA ILE A 44 17.99 -10.01 16.69
C ILE A 44 19.22 -9.33 16.10
N ALA A 45 19.01 -8.21 15.40
CA ALA A 45 20.07 -7.38 14.84
C ALA A 45 19.93 -5.90 15.23
N ASN A 46 21.06 -5.20 15.20
CA ASN A 46 21.11 -3.76 15.41
C ASN A 46 20.77 -3.03 14.11
N VAL A 47 19.74 -2.18 14.16
CA VAL A 47 19.25 -1.42 13.01
C VAL A 47 20.31 -0.52 12.37
N LYS A 48 21.24 0.00 13.17
CA LYS A 48 22.29 0.93 12.72
C LYS A 48 23.54 0.24 12.18
N LYS A 49 23.62 -1.09 12.25
CA LYS A 49 24.77 -1.87 11.78
C LYS A 49 24.31 -2.90 10.73
N PRO A 50 24.04 -2.47 9.49
CA PRO A 50 23.52 -3.34 8.43
C PRO A 50 24.59 -4.23 7.76
N GLU A 51 25.81 -4.32 8.32
CA GLU A 51 26.99 -4.94 7.72
C GLU A 51 27.29 -6.35 8.30
N ASP A 52 26.32 -7.01 8.92
CA ASP A 52 26.46 -8.39 9.43
C ASP A 52 26.34 -9.39 8.26
N LYS A 53 27.11 -10.48 8.31
CA LYS A 53 27.07 -11.53 7.28
C LYS A 53 25.65 -12.03 6.99
N LEU A 54 24.81 -12.21 8.02
CA LEU A 54 23.42 -12.62 7.80
C LEU A 54 22.62 -11.55 7.06
N ILE A 55 22.90 -10.27 7.33
CA ILE A 55 22.19 -9.17 6.67
C ILE A 55 22.59 -9.10 5.20
N GLU A 56 23.85 -9.35 4.86
CA GLU A 56 24.29 -9.47 3.45
C GLU A 56 23.54 -10.58 2.72
N GLU A 57 23.42 -11.77 3.32
CA GLU A 57 22.65 -12.89 2.76
C GLU A 57 21.16 -12.53 2.58
N LEU A 58 20.56 -11.88 3.58
CA LEU A 58 19.18 -11.39 3.50
C LEU A 58 19.00 -10.32 2.41
N ARG A 59 20.00 -9.47 2.22
CA ARG A 59 19.99 -8.43 1.20
C ARG A 59 20.06 -9.04 -0.19
N LEU A 60 20.94 -10.02 -0.40
CA LEU A 60 21.01 -10.78 -1.65
C LEU A 60 19.67 -11.44 -1.99
N LEU A 61 19.01 -12.06 -1.00
CA LEU A 61 17.66 -12.59 -1.19
C LEU A 61 16.66 -11.51 -1.58
N ALA A 62 16.63 -10.40 -0.84
CA ALA A 62 15.67 -9.33 -1.08
C ALA A 62 15.88 -8.64 -2.44
N MET A 63 17.11 -8.61 -2.95
CA MET A 63 17.47 -8.07 -4.26
C MET A 63 17.25 -9.06 -5.41
N SER A 64 16.95 -10.34 -5.15
CA SER A 64 16.61 -11.27 -6.23
C SER A 64 15.17 -11.07 -6.70
N SER A 65 14.97 -11.02 -8.02
CA SER A 65 13.63 -10.99 -8.64
C SER A 65 12.99 -12.36 -8.78
N LYS A 66 13.75 -13.43 -8.52
CA LYS A 66 13.29 -14.83 -8.55
C LYS A 66 13.52 -15.50 -7.19
N PRO A 67 12.77 -16.58 -6.86
CA PRO A 67 13.03 -17.35 -5.66
C PRO A 67 14.46 -17.90 -5.70
N VAL A 68 15.10 -17.92 -4.54
CA VAL A 68 16.49 -18.38 -4.40
C VAL A 68 16.52 -19.48 -3.37
N ASP A 69 17.18 -20.59 -3.70
CA ASP A 69 17.37 -21.70 -2.78
C ASP A 69 18.23 -21.27 -1.59
N ILE A 70 17.75 -21.60 -0.40
CA ILE A 70 18.46 -21.32 0.85
C ILE A 70 18.51 -22.56 1.74
N GLU A 71 19.59 -22.66 2.50
CA GLU A 71 19.69 -23.57 3.63
C GLU A 71 19.33 -22.78 4.91
N LEU A 72 18.36 -23.30 5.68
CA LEU A 72 17.88 -22.67 6.90
C LEU A 72 18.00 -23.63 8.09
N ALA A 73 18.92 -23.34 9.01
CA ALA A 73 19.07 -24.09 10.25
C ALA A 73 18.38 -23.34 11.41
N LEU A 74 17.42 -24.00 12.07
CA LEU A 74 16.68 -23.45 13.21
C LEU A 74 17.20 -24.02 14.53
N LYS A 75 17.22 -23.22 15.60
CA LYS A 75 17.65 -23.68 16.93
C LYS A 75 16.67 -24.63 17.60
N LYS A 76 15.40 -24.59 17.18
CA LYS A 76 14.31 -25.42 17.70
C LYS A 76 13.18 -25.53 16.65
N PRO A 77 12.27 -26.50 16.79
CA PRO A 77 11.10 -26.59 15.91
C PRO A 77 10.31 -25.26 15.87
N PRO A 78 9.83 -24.83 14.70
CA PRO A 78 9.02 -23.62 14.58
C PRO A 78 7.73 -23.75 15.36
N ARG A 79 7.35 -22.68 16.04
CA ARG A 79 6.05 -22.61 16.74
C ARG A 79 5.04 -21.95 15.82
N LEU A 80 3.87 -22.58 15.71
CA LEU A 80 2.70 -21.97 15.12
C LEU A 80 2.36 -20.70 15.91
N PHE A 81 2.37 -19.56 15.25
CA PHE A 81 2.07 -18.27 15.86
C PHE A 81 1.31 -17.42 14.85
N MET A 82 0.09 -17.01 15.21
CA MET A 82 -0.73 -16.15 14.37
C MET A 82 -0.54 -14.70 14.79
N THR A 83 -0.05 -13.89 13.86
CA THR A 83 -0.07 -12.43 13.99
C THR A 83 -0.87 -11.82 12.87
N PHE A 84 -1.82 -11.00 13.26
CA PHE A 84 -2.63 -10.19 12.37
C PHE A 84 -2.15 -8.75 12.45
N SER A 85 -1.96 -8.12 11.30
CA SER A 85 -1.55 -6.71 11.18
C SER A 85 -2.35 -6.06 10.06
N GLU A 86 -2.77 -4.81 10.26
CA GLU A 86 -3.37 -4.02 9.17
C GLU A 86 -2.36 -3.70 8.09
N GLN A 87 -1.08 -3.56 8.47
CA GLN A 87 -0.04 -3.06 7.58
C GLN A 87 0.74 -4.18 6.91
N GLU A 88 1.16 -5.18 7.68
CA GLU A 88 1.97 -6.29 7.18
C GLU A 88 1.09 -7.46 6.77
N PRO A 89 1.48 -8.22 5.72
CA PRO A 89 0.84 -9.50 5.43
C PRO A 89 0.92 -10.46 6.61
N PRO A 90 -0.01 -11.42 6.71
CA PRO A 90 0.08 -12.51 7.66
C PRO A 90 1.47 -13.14 7.64
N GLN A 91 1.95 -13.52 8.82
CA GLN A 91 3.27 -14.14 8.98
C GLN A 91 3.09 -15.57 9.48
N GLY A 92 3.85 -16.47 8.87
CA GLY A 92 3.85 -17.88 9.22
C GLY A 92 4.62 -18.20 10.51
N PRO A 93 4.84 -19.50 10.77
CA PRO A 93 5.53 -20.01 11.93
C PRO A 93 6.94 -19.47 12.07
N ARG A 94 7.41 -19.32 13.31
CA ARG A 94 8.70 -18.67 13.61
C ARG A 94 9.55 -19.53 14.53
N SER A 95 10.86 -19.47 14.33
CA SER A 95 11.85 -20.06 15.26
C SER A 95 13.13 -19.22 15.31
N PRO A 96 13.87 -19.20 16.43
CA PRO A 96 15.20 -18.61 16.46
C PRO A 96 16.13 -19.25 15.42
N LEU A 97 16.78 -18.40 14.63
CA LEU A 97 17.72 -18.79 13.58
C LEU A 97 19.04 -19.28 14.20
N ALA A 98 19.51 -20.45 13.79
CA ALA A 98 20.85 -20.93 14.08
C ALA A 98 21.83 -20.47 13.00
N ASN A 99 21.52 -20.75 11.73
CA ASN A 99 22.30 -20.35 10.58
C ASN A 99 21.42 -20.23 9.33
N MET A 100 21.87 -19.46 8.36
CA MET A 100 21.27 -19.34 7.04
C MET A 100 22.39 -19.23 6.01
N LYS A 101 22.20 -19.86 4.85
CA LYS A 101 23.09 -19.70 3.70
C LYS A 101 22.29 -19.64 2.41
N VAL A 102 22.57 -18.67 1.55
CA VAL A 102 22.10 -18.70 0.17
C VAL A 102 22.91 -19.74 -0.60
N ILE A 103 22.23 -20.73 -1.18
CA ILE A 103 22.85 -21.82 -1.95
C ILE A 103 22.55 -21.70 -3.45
N GLY A 104 21.44 -21.08 -3.82
CA GLY A 104 21.09 -20.76 -5.21
C GLY A 104 21.73 -19.46 -5.70
N ASN A 105 21.65 -19.22 -7.01
CA ASN A 105 22.13 -17.98 -7.62
C ASN A 105 21.02 -16.92 -7.64
N PRO A 106 21.17 -15.78 -6.93
CA PRO A 106 20.22 -14.67 -7.01
C PRO A 106 20.13 -14.08 -8.42
N SER A 107 18.92 -13.78 -8.87
CA SER A 107 18.67 -13.10 -10.14
C SER A 107 18.43 -11.62 -9.86
N ILE A 108 19.49 -10.80 -9.84
CA ILE A 108 19.38 -9.38 -9.49
C ILE A 108 19.17 -8.55 -10.77
N PRO A 109 18.06 -7.80 -10.91
CA PRO A 109 17.86 -6.89 -12.03
C PRO A 109 18.90 -5.77 -12.03
N ARG A 110 19.38 -5.38 -13.21
CA ARG A 110 20.37 -4.31 -13.37
C ARG A 110 20.01 -2.98 -12.68
N PRO A 111 18.73 -2.51 -12.68
CA PRO A 111 18.37 -1.32 -11.92
C PRO A 111 18.60 -1.46 -10.41
N VAL A 112 18.35 -2.65 -9.85
CA VAL A 112 18.56 -2.95 -8.42
C VAL A 112 20.04 -2.96 -8.08
N GLU A 113 20.84 -3.65 -8.88
CA GLU A 113 22.30 -3.69 -8.75
C GLU A 113 22.88 -2.26 -8.75
N LYS A 114 22.54 -1.46 -9.78
CA LYS A 114 22.97 -0.05 -9.87
C LYS A 114 22.58 0.78 -8.64
N ALA A 115 21.34 0.67 -8.18
CA ALA A 115 20.86 1.44 -7.04
C ALA A 115 21.48 0.99 -5.71
N HIS A 116 21.86 -0.29 -5.61
CA HIS A 116 22.54 -0.83 -4.43
C HIS A 116 24.03 -0.47 -4.39
N ASP A 117 24.72 -0.57 -5.53
CA ASP A 117 26.15 -0.33 -5.63
C ASP A 117 26.51 1.16 -5.58
N ASP A 118 25.59 2.03 -5.98
CA ASP A 118 25.74 3.47 -5.79
C ASP A 118 25.60 3.83 -4.30
N THR A 119 26.74 4.04 -3.66
CA THR A 119 26.84 4.33 -2.23
C THR A 119 26.53 5.77 -1.86
N ASP A 120 26.35 6.66 -2.83
CA ASP A 120 26.07 8.08 -2.65
C ASP A 120 24.66 8.46 -3.09
N LEU A 121 23.94 7.56 -3.78
CA LEU A 121 22.55 7.73 -4.17
C LEU A 121 21.61 7.87 -2.95
N PRO A 122 20.87 8.98 -2.81
CA PRO A 122 19.87 9.12 -1.75
C PRO A 122 18.76 8.07 -1.87
N ALA A 123 18.27 7.60 -0.72
CA ALA A 123 17.22 6.57 -0.66
C ALA A 123 15.96 6.93 -1.46
N PHE A 124 15.58 8.21 -1.46
CA PHE A 124 14.44 8.71 -2.23
C PHE A 124 14.63 8.49 -3.74
N GLU A 125 15.79 8.89 -4.27
CA GLU A 125 16.10 8.76 -5.71
C GLU A 125 16.27 7.28 -6.11
N ALA A 126 16.88 6.47 -5.24
CA ALA A 126 16.95 5.03 -5.44
C ALA A 126 15.55 4.40 -5.55
N VAL A 127 14.64 4.70 -4.62
CA VAL A 127 13.26 4.18 -4.66
C VAL A 127 12.51 4.63 -5.91
N VAL A 128 12.62 5.91 -6.28
CA VAL A 128 11.98 6.46 -7.48
C VAL A 128 12.52 5.82 -8.75
N SER A 129 13.84 5.70 -8.90
CA SER A 129 14.45 5.09 -10.10
C SER A 129 14.07 3.62 -10.28
N LEU A 130 13.98 2.84 -9.19
CA LEU A 130 13.53 1.45 -9.24
C LEU A 130 12.05 1.35 -9.67
N TYR A 131 11.21 2.24 -9.16
CA TYR A 131 9.80 2.31 -9.53
C TYR A 131 9.61 2.71 -10.99
N GLU A 132 10.32 3.73 -11.47
CA GLU A 132 10.28 4.18 -12.87
C GLU A 132 10.85 3.12 -13.84
N SER A 133 11.69 2.21 -13.35
CA SER A 133 12.17 1.03 -14.10
C SER A 133 11.12 -0.09 -14.22
N GLY A 134 9.90 0.11 -13.68
CA GLY A 134 8.79 -0.84 -13.75
C GLY A 134 8.86 -1.97 -12.71
N LEU A 135 9.70 -1.83 -11.67
CA LEU A 135 9.76 -2.83 -10.61
C LEU A 135 8.53 -2.76 -9.69
N PRO A 136 7.97 -3.90 -9.26
CA PRO A 136 6.83 -3.93 -8.35
C PRO A 136 7.12 -3.23 -7.03
N VAL A 137 6.12 -2.52 -6.49
CA VAL A 137 6.28 -1.72 -5.26
C VAL A 137 6.59 -2.62 -4.07
N SER A 138 5.98 -3.82 -4.00
CA SER A 138 6.25 -4.80 -2.94
C SER A 138 7.72 -5.27 -2.94
N TYR A 139 8.33 -5.37 -4.12
CA TYR A 139 9.72 -5.76 -4.29
C TYR A 139 10.67 -4.63 -3.85
N ILE A 140 10.37 -3.38 -4.20
CA ILE A 140 11.12 -2.21 -3.73
C ILE A 140 11.06 -2.10 -2.19
N GLN A 141 9.88 -2.34 -1.59
CA GLN A 141 9.69 -2.39 -0.14
C GLN A 141 10.56 -3.48 0.53
N LYS A 142 10.69 -4.64 -0.11
CA LYS A 142 11.54 -5.74 0.37
C LYS A 142 13.01 -5.34 0.36
N ILE A 143 13.49 -4.83 -0.76
CA ILE A 143 14.87 -4.33 -0.92
C ILE A 143 15.16 -3.23 0.12
N PHE A 144 14.28 -2.25 0.25
CA PHE A 144 14.43 -1.14 1.19
C PHE A 144 14.53 -1.60 2.66
N SER A 145 13.75 -2.62 3.04
CA SER A 145 13.74 -3.15 4.43
C SER A 145 15.08 -3.69 4.91
N THR A 146 15.91 -4.19 3.99
CA THR A 146 17.25 -4.74 4.27
C THR A 146 18.36 -3.69 4.34
N GLY A 147 17.99 -2.41 4.20
CA GLY A 147 18.94 -1.30 4.15
C GLY A 147 19.81 -1.33 2.89
N ALA A 148 19.31 -1.89 1.78
CA ALA A 148 20.05 -1.98 0.53
C ALA A 148 20.20 -0.64 -0.21
N LEU A 149 19.30 0.31 0.05
CA LEU A 149 19.19 1.56 -0.72
C LEU A 149 19.55 2.77 0.15
N GLY A 150 20.12 3.80 -0.49
CA GLY A 150 20.49 5.06 0.13
C GLY A 150 21.99 5.23 0.34
N ILE A 151 22.37 6.40 0.86
CA ILE A 151 23.78 6.74 1.14
C ILE A 151 24.35 5.73 2.14
N LYS A 152 25.50 5.12 1.84
CA LYS A 152 26.07 3.99 2.60
C LYS A 152 26.13 4.23 4.10
N LYS A 153 26.63 5.39 4.53
CA LYS A 153 26.73 5.77 5.96
C LYS A 153 25.38 5.96 6.66
N GLN A 154 24.30 6.08 5.91
CA GLN A 154 22.93 6.29 6.40
C GLN A 154 22.04 5.05 6.23
N ARG A 155 22.52 3.99 5.55
CA ARG A 155 21.79 2.72 5.40
C ARG A 155 21.49 2.11 6.75
N ARG A 156 20.26 1.65 6.93
CA ARG A 156 19.75 1.05 8.17
C ARG A 156 18.74 -0.03 7.81
N LEU A 157 18.60 -1.03 8.67
CA LEU A 157 17.48 -1.95 8.58
C LEU A 157 16.17 -1.22 8.87
N VAL A 158 15.12 -1.51 8.11
CA VAL A 158 13.81 -0.88 8.30
C VAL A 158 12.77 -1.97 8.53
N PRO A 159 12.02 -1.95 9.65
CA PRO A 159 10.89 -2.85 9.87
C PRO A 159 9.95 -2.89 8.68
N THR A 160 9.42 -4.07 8.34
CA THR A 160 8.58 -4.27 7.15
C THR A 160 7.44 -3.25 7.08
N ARG A 161 6.70 -3.05 8.17
CA ARG A 161 5.67 -2.01 8.28
C ARG A 161 6.16 -0.62 7.90
N TRP A 162 7.33 -0.21 8.39
CA TRP A 162 7.90 1.10 8.09
C TRP A 162 8.44 1.17 6.67
N SER A 163 8.95 0.07 6.13
CA SER A 163 9.39 -0.01 4.74
C SER A 163 8.23 0.20 3.77
N ILE A 164 7.09 -0.47 4.03
CA ILE A 164 5.85 -0.31 3.24
C ILE A 164 5.44 1.16 3.20
N THR A 165 5.25 1.79 4.36
CA THR A 165 4.81 3.19 4.40
C THR A 165 5.87 4.14 3.83
N ALA A 166 7.16 3.92 4.11
CA ALA A 166 8.22 4.82 3.66
C ALA A 166 8.32 4.83 2.13
N VAL A 167 8.31 3.66 1.48
CA VAL A 167 8.33 3.55 0.02
C VAL A 167 7.07 4.18 -0.57
N ASP A 168 5.88 3.84 -0.07
CA ASP A 168 4.62 4.39 -0.61
C ASP A 168 4.59 5.92 -0.47
N SER A 169 5.02 6.46 0.67
CA SER A 169 5.10 7.91 0.90
C SER A 169 6.09 8.61 -0.03
N MET A 170 7.28 8.03 -0.26
CA MET A 170 8.27 8.60 -1.19
C MET A 170 7.73 8.63 -2.63
N LEU A 171 7.10 7.55 -3.07
CA LEU A 171 6.49 7.46 -4.40
C LEU A 171 5.32 8.44 -4.55
N CYS A 172 4.43 8.53 -3.56
CA CYS A 172 3.36 9.53 -3.54
C CYS A 172 3.93 10.94 -3.66
N LYS A 173 4.98 11.28 -2.89
CA LYS A 173 5.61 12.60 -2.95
C LYS A 173 6.18 12.94 -4.34
N LYS A 174 6.79 11.96 -5.02
CA LYS A 174 7.26 12.14 -6.40
C LYS A 174 6.09 12.37 -7.36
N LEU A 175 5.07 11.52 -7.30
CA LEU A 175 3.92 11.58 -8.21
C LEU A 175 3.06 12.83 -7.98
N ILE A 176 2.86 13.28 -6.75
CA ILE A 176 2.14 14.52 -6.43
C ILE A 176 2.79 15.73 -7.11
N ARG A 177 4.13 15.82 -7.12
CA ARG A 177 4.83 16.91 -7.81
C ARG A 177 4.51 16.91 -9.30
N GLU A 178 4.52 15.73 -9.92
CA GLU A 178 4.25 15.54 -11.34
C GLU A 178 2.79 15.83 -11.70
N ILE A 179 1.81 15.27 -10.96
CA ILE A 179 0.39 15.47 -11.29
C ILE A 179 -0.08 16.90 -11.09
N LYS A 180 0.58 17.68 -10.22
CA LYS A 180 0.24 19.09 -9.97
C LYS A 180 0.46 19.98 -11.19
N GLU A 181 1.34 19.56 -12.10
CA GLU A 181 1.62 20.23 -13.37
C GLU A 181 0.53 19.96 -14.41
N TYR A 182 -0.31 18.95 -14.20
CA TYR A 182 -1.40 18.61 -15.12
C TYR A 182 -2.65 19.48 -14.90
N ASN A 183 -3.42 19.59 -15.98
CA ASN A 183 -4.73 20.22 -15.93
C ASN A 183 -5.70 19.38 -15.09
N PRO A 184 -6.67 20.00 -14.39
CA PRO A 184 -7.74 19.27 -13.73
C PRO A 184 -8.54 18.38 -14.70
N LEU A 185 -9.29 17.43 -14.14
CA LEU A 185 -10.36 16.74 -14.86
C LEU A 185 -11.41 17.76 -15.37
N ASN A 186 -12.20 17.35 -16.36
CA ASN A 186 -13.32 18.15 -16.85
C ASN A 186 -14.62 17.82 -16.10
N ASP A 187 -14.80 16.54 -15.78
CA ASP A 187 -16.02 15.97 -15.20
C ASP A 187 -15.65 15.22 -13.92
N ILE A 188 -16.62 15.04 -13.02
CA ILE A 188 -16.51 14.15 -11.87
C ILE A 188 -16.53 12.71 -12.38
N LEU A 189 -15.53 11.92 -11.96
CA LEU A 189 -15.45 10.49 -12.26
C LEU A 189 -15.67 9.70 -10.97
N VAL A 190 -16.58 8.73 -10.99
CA VAL A 190 -16.82 7.81 -9.87
C VAL A 190 -16.50 6.38 -10.27
N PHE A 191 -15.69 5.72 -9.46
CA PHE A 191 -15.32 4.32 -9.60
C PHE A 191 -15.84 3.51 -8.43
N ARG A 192 -16.03 2.20 -8.66
CA ARG A 192 -16.45 1.25 -7.65
C ARG A 192 -15.72 -0.06 -7.84
N TYR A 193 -15.32 -0.68 -6.74
CA TYR A 193 -14.81 -2.04 -6.74
C TYR A 193 -15.29 -2.79 -5.51
N ARG A 194 -15.78 -4.02 -5.71
CA ARG A 194 -16.24 -4.90 -4.62
C ARG A 194 -15.37 -6.15 -4.62
N VAL A 195 -14.76 -6.46 -3.49
CA VAL A 195 -13.88 -7.62 -3.35
C VAL A 195 -13.80 -8.04 -1.88
N HIS A 196 -13.86 -9.34 -1.60
CA HIS A 196 -13.74 -9.92 -0.24
C HIS A 196 -14.47 -9.12 0.86
N GLU A 197 -15.77 -8.87 0.70
CA GLU A 197 -16.58 -8.14 1.70
C GLU A 197 -16.11 -6.69 1.96
N ASN A 198 -15.41 -6.11 1.00
CA ASN A 198 -15.05 -4.70 0.99
C ASN A 198 -15.67 -4.02 -0.24
N LEU A 199 -16.14 -2.79 -0.03
CA LEU A 199 -16.55 -1.88 -1.10
C LEU A 199 -15.58 -0.71 -1.12
N PHE A 200 -14.91 -0.50 -2.25
CA PHE A 200 -14.10 0.67 -2.54
C PHE A 200 -14.85 1.58 -3.50
N ILE A 201 -14.83 2.88 -3.23
CA ILE A 201 -15.34 3.93 -4.12
C ILE A 201 -14.27 5.01 -4.24
N ALA A 202 -14.01 5.48 -5.46
CA ALA A 202 -13.22 6.68 -5.69
C ALA A 202 -14.07 7.73 -6.39
N ILE A 203 -14.07 8.95 -5.87
CA ILE A 203 -14.68 10.14 -6.46
C ILE A 203 -13.53 11.07 -6.84
N LEU A 204 -13.31 11.26 -8.14
CA LEU A 204 -12.32 12.20 -8.66
C LEU A 204 -13.03 13.46 -9.13
N TYR A 205 -12.94 14.52 -8.35
CA TYR A 205 -13.59 15.79 -8.61
C TYR A 205 -12.68 16.72 -9.45
N PRO A 206 -13.21 17.46 -10.45
CA PRO A 206 -12.46 18.32 -11.36
C PRO A 206 -11.92 19.59 -10.68
N ALA A 207 -10.88 19.42 -9.87
CA ALA A 207 -10.20 20.49 -9.14
C ALA A 207 -8.70 20.22 -9.00
N LYS A 208 -7.97 21.17 -8.40
CA LYS A 208 -6.57 20.99 -8.02
C LYS A 208 -6.43 19.85 -7.00
N TRP A 209 -5.21 19.30 -6.89
CA TRP A 209 -4.93 18.18 -6.01
C TRP A 209 -5.32 18.50 -4.57
N SER A 210 -6.16 17.64 -4.03
CA SER A 210 -6.42 17.42 -2.61
C SER A 210 -6.78 15.94 -2.50
N TYR A 211 -6.55 15.33 -1.36
CA TYR A 211 -6.78 13.91 -1.20
C TYR A 211 -7.49 13.61 0.11
N GLU A 212 -8.44 12.70 0.11
CA GLU A 212 -9.10 12.20 1.31
C GLU A 212 -9.30 10.69 1.19
N TRP A 213 -8.96 9.97 2.26
CA TRP A 213 -9.18 8.55 2.41
C TRP A 213 -9.98 8.30 3.68
N MET A 214 -11.06 7.54 3.56
CA MET A 214 -11.95 7.23 4.67
C MET A 214 -12.36 5.76 4.68
N GLU A 215 -12.40 5.18 5.88
CA GLU A 215 -12.81 3.79 6.12
C GLU A 215 -14.01 3.75 7.07
N ALA A 216 -15.00 2.93 6.71
CA ALA A 216 -16.16 2.64 7.53
C ALA A 216 -16.13 1.17 7.97
N TRP A 217 -15.95 0.96 9.27
CA TRP A 217 -15.82 -0.36 9.90
C TRP A 217 -17.17 -0.83 10.46
N TRP A 218 -17.77 -1.83 9.82
CA TRP A 218 -19.04 -2.40 10.26
C TRP A 218 -18.89 -3.25 11.52
N PRO A 219 -19.92 -3.30 12.40
CA PRO A 219 -19.95 -4.20 13.55
C PRO A 219 -19.69 -5.67 13.15
N GLY A 220 -18.78 -6.35 13.83
CA GLY A 220 -18.32 -7.70 13.51
C GLY A 220 -17.19 -7.78 12.47
N SER A 221 -16.66 -6.64 11.99
CA SER A 221 -15.42 -6.59 11.19
C SER A 221 -14.18 -6.58 12.10
N THR A 222 -12.99 -6.78 11.51
CA THR A 222 -11.72 -6.90 12.25
C THR A 222 -11.49 -5.80 13.31
N TRP A 223 -11.82 -4.54 13.00
CA TRP A 223 -11.54 -3.39 13.87
C TRP A 223 -12.79 -2.77 14.51
N ASN A 224 -13.95 -3.39 14.31
CA ASN A 224 -15.16 -3.10 15.07
C ASN A 224 -15.84 -4.42 15.48
N PRO A 225 -15.22 -5.25 16.33
CA PRO A 225 -15.73 -6.58 16.67
C PRO A 225 -16.97 -6.56 17.57
N GLY A 226 -17.35 -5.39 18.10
CA GLY A 226 -18.54 -5.23 18.94
C GLY A 226 -19.85 -5.18 18.14
N VAL A 227 -20.97 -5.06 18.86
CA VAL A 227 -22.34 -5.01 18.30
C VAL A 227 -22.84 -3.57 18.08
N GLY A 228 -21.92 -2.61 17.96
CA GLY A 228 -22.18 -1.17 18.03
C GLY A 228 -22.60 -0.49 16.73
N LYS A 229 -22.33 0.81 16.62
CA LYS A 229 -22.53 1.60 15.38
C LYS A 229 -21.31 1.46 14.45
N VAL A 230 -21.50 1.74 13.17
CA VAL A 230 -20.39 1.82 12.19
C VAL A 230 -19.43 2.94 12.61
N VAL A 231 -18.14 2.63 12.70
CA VAL A 231 -17.08 3.60 12.99
C VAL A 231 -16.53 4.10 11.66
N VAL A 232 -16.52 5.43 11.47
CA VAL A 232 -15.95 6.06 10.28
C VAL A 232 -14.70 6.82 10.70
N GLU A 233 -13.57 6.47 10.11
CA GLU A 233 -12.29 7.16 10.30
C GLU A 233 -11.82 7.70 8.96
N GLY A 234 -11.24 8.91 8.98
CA GLY A 234 -10.81 9.59 7.78
C GLY A 234 -9.55 10.43 8.00
N ASP A 235 -8.76 10.52 6.95
CA ASP A 235 -7.65 11.45 6.85
C ASP A 235 -7.72 12.19 5.51
N TYR A 236 -7.39 13.47 5.52
CA TYR A 236 -7.34 14.30 4.31
C TYR A 236 -6.08 15.14 4.23
N GLU A 237 -5.78 15.64 3.04
CA GLU A 237 -4.79 16.65 2.78
C GLU A 237 -5.26 17.64 1.71
N ASP A 238 -4.86 18.88 1.90
CA ASP A 238 -5.09 19.94 0.94
C ASP A 238 -3.97 19.97 -0.10
N TYR A 239 -4.02 20.95 -1.01
CA TYR A 239 -3.00 21.15 -2.04
C TYR A 239 -1.57 21.19 -1.49
N HIS A 240 -1.36 21.66 -0.26
CA HIS A 240 -0.02 21.72 0.34
C HIS A 240 0.42 20.41 1.03
N GLY A 241 -0.44 19.40 1.09
CA GLY A 241 -0.18 18.14 1.78
C GLY A 241 -0.37 18.24 3.29
N ARG A 242 0.06 17.19 4.00
CA ARG A 242 0.01 17.11 5.47
C ARG A 242 1.36 17.42 6.10
N THR A 243 1.31 18.03 7.28
CA THR A 243 2.48 18.19 8.16
C THR A 243 2.57 17.10 9.22
N SER A 244 1.46 16.39 9.50
CA SER A 244 1.37 15.29 10.45
C SER A 244 1.18 13.95 9.73
N TYR A 245 1.68 12.89 10.37
CA TYR A 245 1.47 11.52 9.89
C TYR A 245 -0.04 11.16 9.95
N PRO A 246 -0.59 10.48 8.91
CA PRO A 246 -2.00 10.09 8.88
C PRO A 246 -2.32 9.10 10.01
N SER A 247 -3.45 9.30 10.71
CA SER A 247 -3.92 8.41 11.77
C SER A 247 -4.26 7.02 11.23
N ILE A 248 -4.79 6.92 9.99
CA ILE A 248 -5.13 5.65 9.32
C ILE A 248 -3.86 4.93 8.78
N GLY A 249 -2.69 5.58 8.89
CA GLY A 249 -1.40 4.95 8.66
C GLY A 249 -1.15 4.52 7.21
N GLY A 250 -0.81 3.23 7.00
CA GLY A 250 -0.30 2.74 5.71
C GLY A 250 -1.34 2.69 4.59
N CYS A 251 -2.63 2.46 4.91
CA CYS A 251 -3.70 2.40 3.91
C CYS A 251 -3.88 3.73 3.18
N TYR A 252 -3.62 4.86 3.87
CA TYR A 252 -3.68 6.20 3.30
C TYR A 252 -2.71 6.37 2.13
N TYR A 253 -1.41 6.04 2.33
CA TYR A 253 -0.42 6.16 1.27
C TYR A 253 -0.59 5.12 0.17
N ALA A 254 -1.01 3.90 0.50
CA ALA A 254 -1.24 2.85 -0.47
C ALA A 254 -2.38 3.17 -1.45
N SER A 255 -3.51 3.63 -0.93
CA SER A 255 -4.66 4.07 -1.75
C SER A 255 -4.32 5.33 -2.56
N MET A 256 -3.57 6.26 -1.97
CA MET A 256 -3.09 7.46 -2.66
C MET A 256 -2.15 7.10 -3.81
N LEU A 257 -1.20 6.19 -3.61
CA LEU A 257 -0.25 5.77 -4.64
C LEU A 257 -0.98 5.22 -5.86
N ALA A 258 -1.93 4.31 -5.66
CA ALA A 258 -2.76 3.76 -6.74
C ALA A 258 -3.59 4.84 -7.46
N THR A 259 -4.08 5.84 -6.73
CA THR A 259 -4.83 6.98 -7.30
C THR A 259 -3.93 7.89 -8.14
N LEU A 260 -2.73 8.19 -7.64
CA LEU A 260 -1.74 9.00 -8.33
C LEU A 260 -1.24 8.33 -9.61
N GLU A 261 -1.07 7.01 -9.58
CA GLU A 261 -0.76 6.20 -10.77
C GLU A 261 -1.81 6.35 -11.86
N TYR A 262 -3.10 6.27 -11.49
CA TYR A 262 -4.21 6.49 -12.41
C TYR A 262 -4.18 7.91 -13.00
N LEU A 263 -4.07 8.94 -12.15
CA LEU A 263 -4.04 10.34 -12.56
C LEU A 263 -2.85 10.67 -13.46
N LYS A 264 -1.68 10.10 -13.16
CA LYS A 264 -0.49 10.18 -14.02
C LYS A 264 -0.73 9.55 -15.39
N ARG A 265 -1.33 8.35 -15.42
CA ARG A 265 -1.65 7.64 -16.67
C ARG A 265 -2.56 8.45 -17.59
N ILE A 266 -3.56 9.13 -17.04
CA ILE A 266 -4.47 9.99 -17.82
C ILE A 266 -3.97 11.42 -18.00
N LYS A 267 -2.80 11.77 -17.42
CA LYS A 267 -2.20 13.11 -17.42
C LYS A 267 -3.17 14.20 -16.94
N ARG A 268 -3.85 13.94 -15.83
CA ARG A 268 -4.78 14.89 -15.21
C ARG A 268 -4.54 15.00 -13.71
N GLN A 269 -5.09 16.05 -13.12
CA GLN A 269 -5.16 16.27 -11.69
C GLN A 269 -6.63 16.25 -11.23
N ALA A 270 -6.87 15.87 -9.97
CA ALA A 270 -8.19 15.92 -9.37
C ALA A 270 -8.10 16.15 -7.87
N THR A 271 -9.18 16.62 -7.25
CA THR A 271 -9.41 16.35 -5.84
C THR A 271 -9.95 14.92 -5.73
N ALA A 272 -9.21 14.02 -5.07
CA ALA A 272 -9.55 12.61 -4.99
C ALA A 272 -10.09 12.26 -3.60
N ILE A 273 -11.31 11.73 -3.54
CA ILE A 273 -11.96 11.28 -2.31
C ILE A 273 -12.23 9.79 -2.46
N LEU A 274 -11.58 9.00 -1.63
CA LEU A 274 -11.68 7.55 -1.64
C LEU A 274 -12.37 7.08 -0.35
N LEU A 275 -13.32 6.17 -0.54
CA LEU A 275 -14.17 5.62 0.50
C LEU A 275 -14.01 4.10 0.50
N ARG A 276 -13.98 3.51 1.69
CA ARG A 276 -14.00 2.06 1.87
C ARG A 276 -15.01 1.65 2.92
N GLU A 277 -15.93 0.76 2.58
CA GLU A 277 -16.73 0.04 3.57
C GLU A 277 -16.16 -1.35 3.78
N ILE A 278 -15.91 -1.71 5.04
CA ILE A 278 -15.48 -3.04 5.45
C ILE A 278 -16.65 -3.74 6.13
N TYR A 279 -17.16 -4.80 5.54
CA TYR A 279 -18.31 -5.55 6.04
C TYR A 279 -17.91 -6.71 6.97
N PRO A 280 -18.86 -7.27 7.76
CA PRO A 280 -18.55 -8.25 8.83
C PRO A 280 -17.94 -9.58 8.37
N GLY A 281 -17.97 -9.89 7.07
CA GLY A 281 -17.31 -11.06 6.51
C GLY A 281 -15.79 -10.89 6.33
N PHE A 282 -15.27 -9.66 6.35
CA PHE A 282 -13.83 -9.40 6.32
C PHE A 282 -13.27 -9.39 7.76
N ARG A 283 -12.83 -10.57 8.21
CA ARG A 283 -12.38 -10.79 9.60
C ARG A 283 -10.87 -10.83 9.76
N ILE A 284 -10.14 -11.04 8.68
CA ILE A 284 -8.70 -11.27 8.72
C ILE A 284 -7.98 -10.11 8.03
N PRO A 285 -7.15 -9.34 8.75
CA PRO A 285 -6.38 -8.28 8.13
C PRO A 285 -5.23 -8.92 7.35
N VAL A 286 -5.23 -8.68 6.04
CA VAL A 286 -4.26 -9.26 5.10
C VAL A 286 -3.09 -8.33 4.79
N GLY A 287 -3.09 -7.08 5.28
CA GLY A 287 -2.04 -6.09 5.05
C GLY A 287 -2.42 -4.98 4.05
N VAL A 288 -1.61 -3.94 4.01
CA VAL A 288 -1.83 -2.72 3.21
C VAL A 288 -1.80 -2.95 1.69
N TRP A 289 -1.13 -4.03 1.25
CA TRP A 289 -1.11 -4.42 -0.16
C TRP A 289 -2.53 -4.59 -0.72
N PHE A 290 -3.47 -5.12 0.09
CA PHE A 290 -4.83 -5.38 -0.35
C PHE A 290 -5.54 -4.09 -0.77
N VAL A 291 -5.33 -3.00 -0.02
CA VAL A 291 -5.88 -1.68 -0.35
C VAL A 291 -5.25 -1.17 -1.65
N ARG A 292 -3.91 -1.22 -1.77
CA ARG A 292 -3.20 -0.74 -2.97
C ARG A 292 -3.67 -1.47 -4.23
N GLU A 293 -3.67 -2.80 -4.20
CA GLU A 293 -4.02 -3.60 -5.38
C GLU A 293 -5.52 -3.55 -5.68
N SER A 294 -6.39 -3.41 -4.67
CA SER A 294 -7.83 -3.18 -4.89
C SER A 294 -8.12 -1.85 -5.57
N VAL A 295 -7.43 -0.77 -5.15
CA VAL A 295 -7.60 0.55 -5.77
C VAL A 295 -7.01 0.57 -7.18
N ARG A 296 -5.89 -0.12 -7.44
CA ARG A 296 -5.37 -0.33 -8.80
C ARG A 296 -6.36 -1.08 -9.68
N ALA A 297 -6.93 -2.18 -9.19
CA ALA A 297 -7.95 -2.95 -9.91
C ALA A 297 -9.20 -2.10 -10.22
N MET A 298 -9.65 -1.29 -9.26
CA MET A 298 -10.73 -0.33 -9.44
C MET A 298 -10.45 0.64 -10.59
N PHE A 299 -9.26 1.25 -10.62
CA PHE A 299 -8.86 2.21 -11.67
C PHE A 299 -8.48 1.57 -13.00
N ASN A 300 -8.35 0.25 -13.08
CA ASN A 300 -8.19 -0.48 -14.35
C ASN A 300 -9.53 -0.71 -15.07
N SER A 301 -10.66 -0.47 -14.40
CA SER A 301 -11.98 -0.44 -15.00
C SER A 301 -12.37 0.99 -15.41
N PRO A 302 -13.25 1.19 -16.40
CA PRO A 302 -13.79 2.51 -16.70
C PRO A 302 -14.61 3.07 -15.52
N PRO A 303 -14.74 4.40 -15.39
CA PRO A 303 -15.60 5.00 -14.37
C PRO A 303 -17.06 4.56 -14.57
N LEU A 304 -17.75 4.24 -13.47
CA LEU A 304 -19.16 3.87 -13.51
C LEU A 304 -20.10 5.06 -13.66
N LEU A 305 -19.67 6.23 -13.20
CA LEU A 305 -20.39 7.48 -13.36
C LEU A 305 -19.40 8.55 -13.84
N LYS A 306 -19.84 9.31 -14.84
CA LYS A 306 -19.18 10.51 -15.33
C LYS A 306 -20.23 11.62 -15.40
N THR A 307 -20.06 12.66 -14.60
CA THR A 307 -21.08 13.70 -14.40
C THR A 307 -20.44 15.04 -14.01
N ASP A 308 -21.15 16.14 -14.20
CA ASP A 308 -20.82 17.45 -13.63
C ASP A 308 -21.61 17.75 -12.34
N SER A 309 -22.56 16.86 -11.98
CA SER A 309 -23.46 17.05 -10.84
C SER A 309 -22.98 16.30 -9.60
N LEU A 310 -22.68 17.04 -8.53
CA LEU A 310 -22.44 16.45 -7.22
C LEU A 310 -23.70 15.74 -6.67
N GLY A 311 -24.90 16.11 -7.14
CA GLY A 311 -26.15 15.45 -6.75
C GLY A 311 -26.18 13.99 -7.19
N GLU A 312 -25.82 13.71 -8.44
CA GLU A 312 -25.76 12.34 -8.99
C GLU A 312 -24.71 11.48 -8.26
N VAL A 313 -23.61 12.10 -7.81
CA VAL A 313 -22.61 11.42 -6.99
C VAL A 313 -23.19 11.01 -5.63
N LEU A 314 -23.97 11.89 -4.97
CA LEU A 314 -24.63 11.56 -3.71
C LEU A 314 -25.69 10.47 -3.89
N GLU A 315 -26.48 10.51 -4.97
CA GLU A 315 -27.43 9.45 -5.30
C GLU A 315 -26.73 8.11 -5.55
N PHE A 316 -25.59 8.13 -6.25
CA PHE A 316 -24.76 6.96 -6.45
C PHE A 316 -24.28 6.38 -5.11
N LEU A 317 -23.79 7.22 -4.19
CA LEU A 317 -23.38 6.79 -2.86
C LEU A 317 -24.55 6.20 -2.07
N GLU A 318 -25.73 6.81 -2.12
CA GLU A 318 -26.92 6.31 -1.43
C GLU A 318 -27.31 4.91 -1.90
N LYS A 319 -27.22 4.66 -3.21
CA LYS A 319 -27.55 3.38 -3.81
C LYS A 319 -26.50 2.29 -3.54
N GLU A 320 -25.22 2.64 -3.60
CA GLU A 320 -24.14 1.65 -3.61
C GLU A 320 -23.56 1.37 -2.22
N THR A 321 -23.62 2.33 -1.31
CA THR A 321 -23.05 2.21 0.04
C THR A 321 -24.12 1.79 1.04
N LYS A 322 -23.78 0.91 1.99
CA LYS A 322 -24.72 0.55 3.07
C LYS A 322 -24.81 1.66 4.12
N LEU A 323 -23.77 2.49 4.25
CA LEU A 323 -23.73 3.60 5.20
C LEU A 323 -24.60 4.80 4.74
N GLY A 324 -24.86 4.89 3.43
CA GLY A 324 -25.62 5.97 2.81
C GLY A 324 -24.79 7.23 2.57
N SER A 325 -25.29 8.05 1.66
CA SER A 325 -24.66 9.30 1.20
C SER A 325 -24.54 10.33 2.32
N ASN A 326 -25.56 10.48 3.16
CA ASN A 326 -25.61 11.46 4.24
C ASN A 326 -24.48 11.28 5.26
N LYS A 327 -24.17 10.02 5.60
CA LYS A 327 -23.13 9.74 6.58
C LYS A 327 -21.74 9.95 5.98
N TRP A 328 -21.51 9.51 4.74
CA TRP A 328 -20.27 9.80 4.03
C TRP A 328 -20.02 11.30 3.85
N PHE A 329 -21.05 12.03 3.43
CA PHE A 329 -21.00 13.48 3.26
C PHE A 329 -20.73 14.19 4.60
N SER A 330 -21.43 13.81 5.66
CA SER A 330 -21.23 14.43 6.98
C SER A 330 -19.88 14.11 7.60
N SER A 331 -19.23 13.00 7.23
CA SER A 331 -17.86 12.67 7.67
C SER A 331 -16.77 13.34 6.83
N SER A 332 -16.92 13.38 5.50
CA SER A 332 -15.89 13.88 4.57
C SER A 332 -15.66 15.39 4.68
N VAL A 333 -14.39 15.78 4.82
CA VAL A 333 -13.98 17.18 4.83
C VAL A 333 -14.02 17.76 3.41
N LEU A 334 -13.51 17.02 2.41
CA LEU A 334 -13.42 17.53 1.05
C LEU A 334 -14.78 17.57 0.34
N LEU A 335 -15.67 16.58 0.53
CA LEU A 335 -17.03 16.63 -0.02
C LEU A 335 -17.83 17.81 0.51
N ARG A 336 -17.78 18.06 1.82
CA ARG A 336 -18.42 19.26 2.40
C ARG A 336 -17.82 20.52 1.81
N ARG A 337 -16.49 20.60 1.70
CA ARG A 337 -15.83 21.77 1.12
C ARG A 337 -16.27 22.01 -0.33
N ILE A 338 -16.31 20.98 -1.16
CA ILE A 338 -16.77 21.06 -2.55
C ILE A 338 -18.23 21.57 -2.61
N ARG A 339 -19.10 21.10 -1.71
CA ARG A 339 -20.51 21.54 -1.68
C ARG A 339 -20.68 23.01 -1.28
N PHE A 340 -19.89 23.50 -0.33
CA PHE A 340 -20.06 24.84 0.24
C PHE A 340 -19.15 25.91 -0.37
N THR A 341 -18.11 25.51 -1.11
CA THR A 341 -17.15 26.45 -1.72
C THR A 341 -17.46 26.58 -3.21
N ARG A 342 -17.76 27.80 -3.66
CA ARG A 342 -17.85 28.14 -5.10
C ARG A 342 -16.51 28.68 -5.58
N ALA A 343 -16.14 28.41 -6.84
CA ALA A 343 -14.94 28.98 -7.41
C ALA A 343 -15.12 30.49 -7.59
N ILE A 344 -14.07 31.29 -7.37
CA ILE A 344 -14.12 32.75 -7.59
C ILE A 344 -14.57 33.07 -9.03
N TYR A 345 -14.21 32.23 -9.99
CA TYR A 345 -14.63 32.39 -11.40
C TYR A 345 -16.15 32.28 -11.61
N ASP A 346 -16.86 31.53 -10.76
CA ASP A 346 -18.32 31.44 -10.80
C ASP A 346 -18.99 32.73 -10.33
N PHE A 347 -18.28 33.55 -9.54
CA PHE A 347 -18.71 34.90 -9.19
C PHE A 347 -18.37 35.91 -10.30
N LEU A 348 -17.30 35.70 -11.06
CA LEU A 348 -16.86 36.57 -12.16
C LEU A 348 -17.62 36.34 -13.48
N LYS A 349 -18.38 35.24 -13.63
CA LYS A 349 -19.26 34.98 -14.79
C LYS A 349 -20.62 35.70 -14.71
N LYS A 350 -20.88 36.41 -13.61
CA LYS A 350 -22.03 37.31 -13.49
C LYS A 350 -21.55 38.73 -13.78
N ASP A 351 -21.43 39.07 -15.07
CA ASP A 351 -21.53 40.43 -15.61
C ASP A 351 -21.94 40.34 -17.08
#